data_AF-R7YJJ9-F1
#
_entry.id   AF-R7YJJ9-F1
#
_cell.length_a   1.000
_cell.length_b   1.000
_cell.length_c   1.000
_cell.angle_alpha   90.00
_cell.angle_beta   90.00
_cell.angle_gamma   90.00
#
_symmetry.space_group_name_H-M   'P 1'
#
loop_
_entity.id
_entity.type
_entity.pdbx_description
1 polymer ?
#
loop_
_entity_poly.entity_id
_entity_poly.type
_entity_poly.pdbx_seq_one_letter_code
_entity_poly.pdbx_strand_id
1 'polypeptide(L)'
;MPPKGKYTKPKLREEVKEEIHASSKGGAPGQWSARKAQMMASEYKKRGGGYTTDKKDQDESQKHLSKWTEEEWQTKEGSAHAKQEDGTRKRYLPKKAWEEMSEGEKKETDEKKVEGSKEGRQHVGNTERARRSRRKANDEEDERVGERKGKEKKGRSTGKKGKQQGDDESQGEEVAEGEEHSDGSEAEYAEDGDAAESEKDEGNDGEDETKEEEETAKAGQKRGRGRPSKSSSNKKQKGDSGKAKQNGKAGAKKNSEPPAKPGSKDRLPKKGQKVHWHSLPGYIEGEVVEIAFEDKEVEGKRIRGKKDDPRIVMKSSSSGKIASHKPEAVFFD
;
A
#
# COMPACT_ATOMS: atom_id res chain seq x y z
N MET A 1 -0.17 -7.85 13.24
CA MET A 1 -0.53 -6.66 14.06
C MET A 1 0.10 -5.43 13.43
N PRO A 2 -0.46 -4.21 13.57
CA PRO A 2 0.28 -2.98 13.24
C PRO A 2 1.53 -2.87 14.13
N PRO A 3 2.61 -2.20 13.68
CA PRO A 3 3.77 -1.95 14.52
C PRO A 3 3.37 -1.07 15.71
N LYS A 4 3.25 -1.70 16.89
CA LYS A 4 2.98 -1.03 18.16
C LYS A 4 4.11 -0.04 18.41
N GLY A 5 3.80 1.26 18.48
CA GLY A 5 4.79 2.31 18.77
C GLY A 5 5.19 3.24 17.63
N LYS A 6 4.73 3.05 16.37
CA LYS A 6 4.93 4.04 15.27
C LYS A 6 3.77 5.04 15.09
N TYR A 7 2.66 4.86 15.82
CA TYR A 7 1.41 5.59 15.65
C TYR A 7 0.80 6.01 16.98
N THR A 8 0.30 7.24 17.08
CA THR A 8 -0.31 7.77 18.32
C THR A 8 -1.65 7.11 18.67
N LYS A 9 -2.42 6.67 17.66
CA LYS A 9 -3.74 6.04 17.84
C LYS A 9 -3.83 4.74 17.02
N PRO A 10 -3.14 3.66 17.41
CA PRO A 10 -3.05 2.44 16.59
C PRO A 10 -4.41 1.77 16.33
N LYS A 11 -5.36 1.84 17.28
CA LYS A 11 -6.73 1.32 17.09
C LYS A 11 -7.49 2.08 15.98
N LEU A 12 -7.45 3.41 16.03
CA LEU A 12 -8.04 4.29 15.01
C LEU A 12 -7.43 4.04 13.62
N ARG A 13 -6.14 3.73 13.54
CA ARG A 13 -5.48 3.40 12.28
C ARG A 13 -6.04 2.12 11.65
N GLU A 14 -6.22 1.06 12.43
CA GLU A 14 -6.80 -0.18 11.90
C GLU A 14 -8.28 0.00 11.53
N GLU A 15 -9.07 0.75 12.33
CA GLU A 15 -10.44 1.12 11.98
C GLU A 15 -10.53 1.85 10.62
N VAL A 16 -9.73 2.91 10.43
CA VAL A 16 -9.67 3.68 9.17
C VAL A 16 -9.16 2.81 8.01
N LYS A 17 -8.22 1.91 8.26
CA LYS A 17 -7.70 0.95 7.27
C LYS A 17 -8.78 -0.04 6.84
N GLU A 18 -9.54 -0.63 7.77
CA GLU A 18 -10.64 -1.55 7.47
C GLU A 18 -11.77 -0.83 6.70
N GLU A 19 -12.16 0.36 7.15
CA GLU A 19 -13.16 1.20 6.49
C GLU A 19 -12.80 1.49 5.03
N ILE A 20 -11.53 1.83 4.76
CA ILE A 20 -11.01 2.13 3.43
C ILE A 20 -10.75 0.86 2.60
N HIS A 21 -10.40 -0.25 3.24
CA HIS A 21 -10.29 -1.53 2.58
C HIS A 21 -11.67 -1.98 2.05
N ALA A 22 -12.72 -1.89 2.87
CA ALA A 22 -14.10 -2.13 2.48
C ALA A 22 -14.68 -1.06 1.53
N SER A 23 -14.14 0.17 1.54
CA SER A 23 -14.62 1.27 0.71
C SER A 23 -14.48 1.01 -0.80
N SER A 24 -15.50 1.45 -1.53
CA SER A 24 -15.52 1.58 -3.00
C SER A 24 -14.59 2.64 -3.59
N LYS A 25 -14.02 3.52 -2.76
CA LYS A 25 -13.16 4.62 -3.24
C LYS A 25 -11.71 4.18 -3.32
N GLY A 26 -11.02 4.63 -4.38
CA GLY A 26 -9.59 4.37 -4.60
C GLY A 26 -9.25 2.95 -5.09
N GLY A 27 -10.24 2.10 -5.34
CA GLY A 27 -10.07 0.73 -5.81
C GLY A 27 -11.28 -0.12 -5.46
N ALA A 28 -11.30 -1.38 -5.89
CA ALA A 28 -12.35 -2.32 -5.50
C ALA A 28 -12.38 -2.53 -3.96
N PRO A 29 -13.56 -2.75 -3.35
CA PRO A 29 -13.66 -3.25 -1.97
C PRO A 29 -12.86 -4.52 -1.75
N GLY A 30 -12.35 -4.71 -0.53
CA GLY A 30 -11.55 -5.88 -0.17
C GLY A 30 -10.19 -5.93 -0.88
N GLN A 31 -9.72 -4.83 -1.46
CA GLN A 31 -8.41 -4.70 -2.10
C GLN A 31 -7.68 -3.47 -1.58
N TRP A 32 -6.36 -3.57 -1.43
CA TRP A 32 -5.49 -2.47 -1.07
C TRP A 32 -4.82 -1.86 -2.31
N SER A 33 -4.73 -0.54 -2.37
CA SER A 33 -4.16 0.19 -3.51
C SER A 33 -3.36 1.40 -3.03
N ALA A 34 -2.48 1.94 -3.89
CA ALA A 34 -1.76 3.18 -3.58
C ALA A 34 -2.72 4.34 -3.24
N ARG A 35 -3.85 4.47 -3.95
CA ARG A 35 -4.83 5.52 -3.68
C ARG A 35 -5.59 5.29 -2.36
N LYS A 36 -5.85 4.04 -1.98
CA LYS A 36 -6.40 3.68 -0.67
C LYS A 36 -5.40 3.97 0.46
N ALA A 37 -4.10 3.67 0.27
CA ALA A 37 -3.06 4.03 1.24
C ALA A 37 -2.98 5.54 1.46
N GLN A 38 -3.01 6.34 0.40
CA GLN A 38 -3.07 7.81 0.48
C GLN A 38 -4.31 8.31 1.26
N MET A 39 -5.49 7.74 0.99
CA MET A 39 -6.71 8.10 1.72
C MET A 39 -6.65 7.65 3.18
N MET A 40 -6.07 6.50 3.50
CA MET A 40 -5.91 6.03 4.89
C MET A 40 -5.00 6.96 5.69
N ALA A 41 -3.87 7.37 5.13
CA ALA A 41 -3.01 8.37 5.77
C ALA A 41 -3.75 9.71 5.99
N SER A 42 -4.54 10.15 5.01
CA SER A 42 -5.33 11.38 5.10
C SER A 42 -6.44 11.31 6.16
N GLU A 43 -7.27 10.26 6.15
CA GLU A 43 -8.37 10.07 7.09
C GLU A 43 -7.87 9.81 8.52
N TYR A 44 -6.80 9.02 8.68
CA TYR A 44 -6.16 8.82 9.96
C TYR A 44 -5.68 10.16 10.55
N LYS A 45 -5.05 11.03 9.73
CA LYS A 45 -4.67 12.38 10.15
C LYS A 45 -5.88 13.27 10.48
N LYS A 46 -6.94 13.25 9.67
CA LYS A 46 -8.18 14.01 9.92
C LYS A 46 -8.88 13.62 11.22
N ARG A 47 -8.89 12.32 11.56
CA ARG A 47 -9.45 11.81 12.83
C ARG A 47 -8.49 12.02 14.02
N GLY A 48 -7.49 12.88 13.87
CA GLY A 48 -6.52 13.24 14.91
C GLY A 48 -5.53 12.13 15.26
N GLY A 49 -5.30 11.20 14.34
CA GLY A 49 -4.19 10.25 14.39
C GLY A 49 -2.89 10.88 13.90
N GLY A 50 -1.77 10.44 14.46
CA GLY A 50 -0.44 10.90 14.10
C GLY A 50 0.60 9.80 14.23
N TYR A 51 1.86 10.20 14.02
CA TYR A 51 3.04 9.37 14.20
C TYR A 51 3.70 9.74 15.53
N THR A 52 4.31 8.76 16.19
CA THR A 52 5.05 8.92 17.46
C THR A 52 6.54 9.13 17.26
N THR A 53 7.04 8.83 16.06
CA THR A 53 8.44 8.98 15.67
C THR A 53 8.72 10.42 15.23
N ASP A 54 9.63 11.12 15.91
CA ASP A 54 10.14 12.42 15.44
C ASP A 54 10.99 12.24 14.16
N LYS A 55 11.20 13.31 13.39
CA LYS A 55 12.07 13.28 12.19
C LYS A 55 13.50 12.80 12.52
N LYS A 56 13.97 13.00 13.76
CA LYS A 56 15.29 12.55 14.24
C LYS A 56 15.37 11.04 14.46
N ASP A 57 14.23 10.39 14.76
CA ASP A 57 14.11 8.97 15.12
C ASP A 57 13.64 8.11 13.92
N GLN A 58 13.70 8.66 12.70
CA GLN A 58 13.43 7.92 11.47
C GLN A 58 14.37 6.71 11.34
N ASP A 59 13.81 5.54 11.05
CA ASP A 59 14.61 4.36 10.70
C ASP A 59 15.32 4.55 9.34
N GLU A 60 16.38 3.76 9.09
CA GLU A 60 17.22 3.92 7.89
C GLU A 60 16.43 3.83 6.58
N SER A 61 15.34 3.04 6.53
CA SER A 61 14.48 2.97 5.34
C SER A 61 13.76 4.30 5.08
N GLN A 62 13.34 5.01 6.13
CA GLN A 62 12.67 6.32 6.01
C GLN A 62 13.66 7.44 5.67
N LYS A 63 14.90 7.35 6.17
CA LYS A 63 16.00 8.24 5.77
C LYS A 63 16.35 8.04 4.29
N HIS A 64 16.54 6.78 3.87
CA HIS A 64 16.81 6.43 2.48
C HIS A 64 15.67 6.85 1.53
N LEU A 65 14.40 6.70 1.92
CA LEU A 65 13.26 7.22 1.14
C LEU A 65 13.29 8.75 1.00
N SER A 66 13.72 9.48 2.03
CA SER A 66 13.85 10.94 1.97
C SER A 66 14.95 11.32 0.96
N LYS A 67 16.15 10.76 1.14
CA LYS A 67 17.29 10.90 0.21
C LYS A 67 16.90 10.56 -1.23
N TRP A 68 16.27 9.42 -1.46
CA TRP A 68 15.81 8.96 -2.78
C TRP A 68 14.82 9.92 -3.46
N THR A 69 14.00 10.62 -2.66
CA THR A 69 13.05 11.64 -3.14
C THR A 69 13.74 12.99 -3.41
N GLU A 70 14.86 13.27 -2.74
CA GLU A 70 15.70 14.46 -2.92
C GLU A 70 16.71 14.30 -4.09
N GLU A 71 16.97 13.08 -4.56
CA GLU A 71 17.81 12.82 -5.74
C GLU A 71 17.21 13.43 -7.03
N GLU A 72 18.05 14.10 -7.83
CA GLU A 72 17.68 14.57 -9.18
C GLU A 72 17.65 13.37 -10.16
N TRP A 73 16.49 12.72 -10.29
CA TRP A 73 16.30 11.62 -11.25
C TRP A 73 16.06 12.15 -12.67
N GLN A 74 16.79 11.61 -13.66
CA GLN A 74 16.72 12.05 -15.05
C GLN A 74 17.13 10.95 -16.06
N THR A 75 16.80 11.16 -17.33
CA THR A 75 17.40 10.41 -18.47
C THR A 75 18.81 10.89 -18.78
N LYS A 76 19.52 10.21 -19.69
CA LYS A 76 20.84 10.62 -20.20
C LYS A 76 20.88 12.11 -20.64
N GLU A 77 19.80 12.60 -21.22
CA GLU A 77 19.66 13.97 -21.76
C GLU A 77 19.29 15.03 -20.71
N GLY A 78 19.10 14.64 -19.45
CA GLY A 78 18.63 15.55 -18.39
C GLY A 78 17.11 15.73 -18.34
N SER A 79 16.33 14.90 -19.05
CA SER A 79 14.87 14.98 -19.01
C SER A 79 14.28 14.18 -17.85
N ALA A 80 13.26 14.74 -17.19
CA ALA A 80 12.44 14.02 -16.20
C ALA A 80 11.47 12.99 -16.85
N HIS A 81 11.32 13.00 -18.18
CA HIS A 81 10.43 12.11 -18.91
C HIS A 81 11.19 10.97 -19.58
N ALA A 82 11.12 9.77 -18.98
CA ALA A 82 11.74 8.56 -19.52
C ALA A 82 10.90 7.80 -20.56
N LYS A 83 9.59 8.07 -20.67
CA LYS A 83 8.73 7.42 -21.68
C LYS A 83 8.81 8.18 -23.01
N GLN A 84 9.08 7.46 -24.09
CA GLN A 84 9.12 7.99 -25.46
C GLN A 84 7.76 7.87 -26.16
N GLU A 85 7.59 8.59 -27.28
CA GLU A 85 6.33 8.60 -28.05
C GLU A 85 6.04 7.24 -28.72
N ASP A 86 7.09 6.53 -29.12
CA ASP A 86 7.03 5.15 -29.65
C ASP A 86 6.64 4.09 -28.60
N GLY A 87 6.43 4.50 -27.34
CA GLY A 87 6.08 3.63 -26.22
C GLY A 87 7.27 3.01 -25.50
N THR A 88 8.49 3.11 -26.05
CA THR A 88 9.71 2.65 -25.38
C THR A 88 10.06 3.54 -24.18
N ARG A 89 11.06 3.12 -23.39
CA ARG A 89 11.55 3.86 -22.23
C ARG A 89 13.06 4.00 -22.27
N LYS A 90 13.54 5.24 -22.09
CA LYS A 90 14.93 5.55 -21.78
C LYS A 90 15.29 5.06 -20.37
N ARG A 91 16.58 4.93 -20.09
CA ARG A 91 17.12 4.67 -18.75
C ARG A 91 16.88 5.89 -17.87
N TYR A 92 16.53 5.64 -16.61
CA TYR A 92 16.25 6.67 -15.61
C TYR A 92 17.15 6.41 -14.39
N LEU A 93 18.05 7.35 -14.10
CA LEU A 93 19.05 7.25 -13.03
C LEU A 93 19.22 8.61 -12.33
N PRO A 94 19.77 8.64 -11.11
CA PRO A 94 20.20 9.89 -10.49
C PRO A 94 21.25 10.62 -11.36
N LYS A 95 21.15 11.94 -11.44
CA LYS A 95 22.08 12.81 -12.18
C LYS A 95 23.55 12.57 -11.84
N LYS A 96 23.88 12.41 -10.57
CA LYS A 96 25.24 12.09 -10.09
C LYS A 96 25.74 10.75 -10.63
N ALA A 97 24.88 9.75 -10.75
CA ALA A 97 25.23 8.47 -11.35
C ALA A 97 25.51 8.59 -12.86
N TRP A 98 24.88 9.54 -13.56
CA TRP A 98 25.23 9.88 -14.94
C TRP A 98 26.57 10.64 -15.02
N GLU A 99 26.81 11.61 -14.14
CA GLU A 99 28.08 12.38 -14.09
C GLU A 99 29.31 11.49 -13.88
N GLU A 100 29.14 10.39 -13.13
CA GLU A 100 30.14 9.32 -12.90
C GLU A 100 30.32 8.33 -14.08
N MET A 101 29.75 8.58 -15.26
CA MET A 101 29.88 7.73 -16.45
C MET A 101 30.36 8.51 -17.66
N SER A 102 31.22 7.89 -18.48
CA SER A 102 31.60 8.40 -19.79
C SER A 102 30.43 8.35 -20.78
N GLU A 103 30.44 9.21 -21.81
CA GLU A 103 29.35 9.29 -22.79
C GLU A 103 29.02 7.96 -23.49
N GLY A 104 30.02 7.08 -23.66
CA GLY A 104 29.86 5.73 -24.17
C GLY A 104 29.09 4.83 -23.19
N GLU A 105 29.52 4.76 -21.93
CA GLU A 105 28.83 3.98 -20.87
C GLU A 105 27.40 4.50 -20.64
N LYS A 106 27.19 5.82 -20.69
CA LYS A 106 25.86 6.42 -20.63
C LYS A 106 24.98 5.96 -21.80
N LYS A 107 25.55 5.89 -23.01
CA LYS A 107 24.84 5.49 -24.23
C LYS A 107 24.46 4.01 -24.16
N GLU A 108 25.43 3.13 -23.88
CA GLU A 108 25.23 1.68 -23.74
C GLU A 108 24.10 1.34 -22.76
N THR A 109 24.10 1.98 -21.58
CA THR A 109 23.10 1.69 -20.56
C THR A 109 21.70 2.20 -20.91
N ASP A 110 21.59 3.27 -21.72
CA ASP A 110 20.34 3.79 -22.26
C ASP A 110 19.82 2.91 -23.40
N GLU A 111 20.67 2.60 -24.38
CA GLU A 111 20.36 1.71 -25.51
C GLU A 111 19.86 0.35 -25.03
N LYS A 112 20.55 -0.28 -24.06
CA LYS A 112 20.09 -1.53 -23.44
C LYS A 112 18.68 -1.40 -22.84
N LYS A 113 18.31 -0.24 -22.28
CA LYS A 113 16.96 -0.04 -21.72
C LYS A 113 15.90 0.20 -22.80
N VAL A 114 16.25 0.94 -23.85
CA VAL A 114 15.37 1.20 -25.00
C VAL A 114 15.11 -0.10 -25.78
N GLU A 115 16.15 -0.87 -26.08
CA GLU A 115 16.09 -2.18 -26.74
C GLU A 115 15.20 -3.15 -25.94
N GLY A 116 15.51 -3.38 -24.66
CA GLY A 116 14.67 -4.24 -23.83
C GLY A 116 13.23 -3.73 -23.69
N SER A 117 13.00 -2.42 -23.70
CA SER A 117 11.65 -1.86 -23.72
C SER A 117 10.93 -2.09 -25.06
N LYS A 118 11.67 -2.18 -26.18
CA LYS A 118 11.15 -2.47 -27.53
C LYS A 118 10.82 -3.96 -27.69
N GLU A 119 11.58 -4.83 -27.04
CA GLU A 119 11.27 -6.27 -26.85
C GLU A 119 10.08 -6.51 -25.89
N GLY A 120 9.45 -5.47 -25.34
CA GLY A 120 8.33 -5.57 -24.38
C GLY A 120 8.76 -5.89 -22.94
N ARG A 121 10.05 -5.97 -22.63
CA ARG A 121 10.55 -6.25 -21.27
C ARG A 121 10.30 -5.05 -20.35
N GLN A 122 9.34 -5.19 -19.44
CA GLN A 122 9.01 -4.17 -18.44
C GLN A 122 10.25 -3.75 -17.61
N HIS A 123 11.00 -4.74 -17.14
CA HIS A 123 12.21 -4.59 -16.35
C HIS A 123 13.43 -4.95 -17.21
N VAL A 124 14.47 -4.13 -17.13
CA VAL A 124 15.75 -4.37 -17.82
C VAL A 124 16.86 -3.92 -16.89
N GLY A 125 17.77 -4.83 -16.54
CA GLY A 125 18.87 -4.56 -15.61
C GLY A 125 19.73 -3.36 -16.02
N ASN A 126 20.31 -2.70 -15.03
CA ASN A 126 21.38 -1.72 -15.26
C ASN A 126 22.63 -2.44 -15.79
N THR A 127 23.42 -1.76 -16.62
CA THR A 127 24.78 -2.22 -16.94
C THR A 127 25.65 -2.18 -15.69
N GLU A 128 26.72 -2.98 -15.63
CA GLU A 128 27.59 -3.06 -14.44
C GLU A 128 28.16 -1.70 -14.05
N ARG A 129 28.56 -0.87 -15.03
CA ARG A 129 28.96 0.52 -14.75
C ARG A 129 27.82 1.32 -14.13
N ALA A 130 26.62 1.31 -14.69
CA ALA A 130 25.47 2.04 -14.15
C ALA A 130 25.01 1.55 -12.77
N ARG A 131 25.29 0.29 -12.40
CA ARG A 131 25.12 -0.22 -11.02
C ARG A 131 26.16 0.41 -10.08
N ARG A 132 27.45 0.38 -10.47
CA ARG A 132 28.57 0.94 -9.68
C ARG A 132 28.47 2.46 -9.52
N SER A 133 28.23 3.21 -10.60
CA SER A 133 28.06 4.67 -10.56
C SER A 133 26.84 5.08 -9.74
N ARG A 134 25.76 4.29 -9.72
CA ARG A 134 24.63 4.52 -8.81
C ARG A 134 24.99 4.27 -7.34
N ARG A 135 25.77 3.23 -7.04
CA ARG A 135 26.26 2.95 -5.67
C ARG A 135 27.14 4.11 -5.18
N LYS A 136 28.19 4.45 -5.93
CA LYS A 136 29.11 5.56 -5.61
C LYS A 136 28.39 6.90 -5.43
N ALA A 137 27.45 7.24 -6.32
CA ALA A 137 26.64 8.45 -6.18
C ALA A 137 25.75 8.47 -4.92
N ASN A 138 25.39 7.31 -4.37
CA ASN A 138 24.69 7.21 -3.10
C ASN A 138 25.68 7.36 -1.93
N ASP A 139 26.80 6.64 -1.97
CA ASP A 139 27.83 6.65 -0.92
C ASP A 139 28.39 8.07 -0.68
N GLU A 140 28.78 8.78 -1.76
CA GLU A 140 29.26 10.17 -1.69
C GLU A 140 28.22 11.15 -1.12
N GLU A 141 26.93 10.89 -1.32
CA GLU A 141 25.87 11.70 -0.71
C GLU A 141 25.71 11.42 0.78
N ASP A 142 25.91 10.18 1.24
CA ASP A 142 25.88 9.89 2.67
C ASP A 142 27.09 10.49 3.39
N GLU A 143 28.28 10.46 2.78
CA GLU A 143 29.46 11.17 3.29
C GLU A 143 29.20 12.69 3.41
N ARG A 144 28.67 13.33 2.35
CA ARG A 144 28.32 14.76 2.36
C ARG A 144 27.25 15.09 3.41
N VAL A 145 26.24 14.23 3.60
CA VAL A 145 25.20 14.39 4.63
C VAL A 145 25.78 14.20 6.03
N GLY A 146 26.69 13.24 6.21
CA GLY A 146 27.44 13.02 7.45
C GLY A 146 28.29 14.22 7.84
N GLU A 147 29.07 14.76 6.90
CA GLU A 147 29.93 15.92 7.11
C GLU A 147 29.14 17.18 7.46
N ARG A 148 28.02 17.43 6.76
CA ARG A 148 27.08 18.53 7.08
C ARG A 148 26.54 18.42 8.52
N LYS A 149 26.09 17.23 8.93
CA LYS A 149 25.63 16.98 10.31
C LYS A 149 26.76 17.14 11.34
N GLY A 150 27.99 16.75 11.01
CA GLY A 150 29.17 16.97 11.85
C GLY A 150 29.48 18.46 12.07
N LYS A 151 29.41 19.26 11.00
CA LYS A 151 29.60 20.72 11.06
C LYS A 151 28.48 21.43 11.86
N GLU A 152 27.22 21.02 11.68
CA GLU A 152 26.08 21.56 12.45
C GLU A 152 26.20 21.27 13.96
N LYS A 153 26.59 20.04 14.33
CA LYS A 153 26.88 19.69 15.74
C LYS A 153 28.00 20.55 16.32
N LYS A 154 29.13 20.73 15.61
CA LYS A 154 30.25 21.56 16.08
C LYS A 154 29.86 23.04 16.24
N GLY A 155 29.08 23.61 15.32
CA GLY A 155 28.59 24.99 15.41
C GLY A 155 27.63 25.24 16.58
N ARG A 156 26.90 24.20 17.03
CA ARG A 156 26.03 24.28 18.20
C ARG A 156 26.79 24.16 19.53
N SER A 157 27.98 23.55 19.53
CA SER A 157 28.86 23.45 20.70
C SER A 157 29.58 24.78 21.03
N THR A 158 29.87 25.61 20.01
CA THR A 158 30.57 26.89 20.21
C THR A 158 29.66 28.06 20.60
N GLY A 159 28.34 27.90 20.52
CA GLY A 159 27.34 28.93 20.84
C GLY A 159 27.02 29.13 22.33
N LYS A 160 27.72 28.48 23.27
CA LYS A 160 27.45 28.59 24.72
C LYS A 160 28.69 28.97 25.55
N LYS A 161 29.34 30.09 25.20
CA LYS A 161 30.23 30.85 26.09
C LYS A 161 29.78 32.32 26.09
N GLY A 162 29.05 32.73 27.14
CA GLY A 162 28.34 34.01 27.10
C GLY A 162 27.68 34.50 28.40
N LYS A 163 28.08 34.01 29.57
CA LYS A 163 28.03 34.75 30.85
C LYS A 163 28.78 34.00 31.94
N GLN A 164 29.68 34.69 32.63
CA GLN A 164 30.45 34.16 33.76
C GLN A 164 30.52 35.28 34.80
N GLN A 165 29.90 35.04 35.95
CA GLN A 165 30.07 35.84 37.16
C GLN A 165 29.54 35.02 38.33
N GLY A 166 30.46 34.61 39.21
CA GLY A 166 30.23 34.29 40.63
C GLY A 166 29.46 33.01 40.96
N ASP A 167 29.82 32.23 41.99
CA ASP A 167 31.01 32.21 42.85
C ASP A 167 31.03 30.86 43.61
N ASP A 168 32.06 30.65 44.42
CA ASP A 168 32.16 29.69 45.54
C ASP A 168 32.58 28.22 45.29
N GLU A 169 33.06 27.59 46.36
CA GLU A 169 34.07 26.52 46.36
C GLU A 169 33.50 25.11 46.61
N SER A 170 34.16 24.07 46.08
CA SER A 170 34.33 22.77 46.75
C SER A 170 35.37 21.89 46.03
N GLN A 171 35.96 20.93 46.75
CA GLN A 171 37.17 20.17 46.39
C GLN A 171 36.89 18.73 45.95
N GLY A 172 37.88 18.11 45.28
CA GLY A 172 37.96 16.66 45.00
C GLY A 172 37.27 16.23 43.70
N GLU A 173 37.76 15.25 42.94
CA GLU A 173 38.93 14.37 43.13
C GLU A 173 39.45 13.95 41.74
N GLU A 174 40.75 13.67 41.61
CA GLU A 174 41.37 13.24 40.35
C GLU A 174 41.37 11.71 40.24
N VAL A 175 40.88 11.15 39.12
CA VAL A 175 41.27 9.81 38.66
C VAL A 175 41.30 9.78 37.13
N ALA A 176 42.25 9.03 36.60
CA ALA A 176 42.74 9.17 35.23
C ALA A 176 42.56 7.91 34.36
N GLU A 177 42.72 8.12 33.06
CA GLU A 177 43.13 7.15 32.02
C GLU A 177 42.24 5.94 31.66
N GLY A 178 42.38 5.53 30.37
CA GLY A 178 42.02 4.22 29.84
C GLY A 178 40.52 4.01 29.53
N GLU A 179 40.09 3.56 28.35
CA GLU A 179 40.79 2.86 27.27
C GLU A 179 40.11 3.07 25.91
N GLU A 180 40.90 2.86 24.85
CA GLU A 180 40.49 3.00 23.47
C GLU A 180 40.01 1.65 22.93
N HIS A 181 38.70 1.34 23.02
CA HIS A 181 38.16 0.14 22.40
C HIS A 181 37.66 0.39 20.97
N SER A 182 38.59 0.23 20.02
CA SER A 182 38.27 -0.08 18.63
C SER A 182 37.68 -1.49 18.55
N ASP A 183 36.36 -1.62 18.46
CA ASP A 183 35.71 -2.80 17.88
C ASP A 183 35.31 -2.49 16.43
N GLY A 184 36.06 -3.08 15.50
CA GLY A 184 35.70 -3.09 14.09
C GLY A 184 34.76 -4.25 13.80
N SER A 185 33.46 -4.06 14.03
CA SER A 185 32.44 -4.98 13.53
C SER A 185 32.26 -4.75 12.02
N GLU A 186 33.12 -5.40 11.24
CA GLU A 186 32.99 -5.51 9.78
C GLU A 186 31.71 -6.29 9.46
N ALA A 187 30.61 -5.55 9.29
CA ALA A 187 29.31 -6.10 8.91
C ALA A 187 29.35 -6.50 7.42
N GLU A 188 29.97 -7.64 7.18
CA GLU A 188 30.00 -8.37 5.91
C GLU A 188 28.60 -8.46 5.29
N TYR A 189 28.39 -7.66 4.24
CA TYR A 189 27.13 -7.56 3.53
C TYR A 189 26.87 -8.87 2.78
N ALA A 190 25.98 -9.68 3.34
CA ALA A 190 25.56 -10.94 2.74
C ALA A 190 25.15 -10.76 1.26
N GLU A 191 25.69 -11.63 0.43
CA GLU A 191 25.49 -11.69 -1.00
C GLU A 191 24.07 -12.20 -1.32
N ASP A 192 23.12 -11.29 -1.52
CA ASP A 192 21.84 -11.62 -2.16
C ASP A 192 22.08 -11.79 -3.67
N GLY A 193 22.52 -13.00 -4.03
CA GLY A 193 22.73 -13.42 -5.41
C GLY A 193 21.41 -13.47 -6.17
N ASP A 194 21.43 -12.97 -7.42
CA ASP A 194 20.32 -13.03 -8.37
C ASP A 194 20.18 -14.48 -8.87
N ALA A 195 19.67 -15.36 -8.00
CA ALA A 195 19.45 -16.78 -8.30
C ALA A 195 18.23 -16.92 -9.20
N ALA A 196 18.47 -17.06 -10.50
CA ALA A 196 17.46 -17.40 -11.48
C ALA A 196 16.99 -18.86 -11.27
N GLU A 197 15.92 -19.07 -10.52
CA GLU A 197 15.15 -20.31 -10.62
C GLU A 197 14.25 -20.27 -11.85
N SER A 198 14.58 -21.14 -12.80
CA SER A 198 13.79 -21.45 -13.97
C SER A 198 12.67 -22.43 -13.62
N GLU A 199 11.50 -21.93 -13.25
CA GLU A 199 10.29 -22.77 -13.31
C GLU A 199 9.90 -22.96 -14.78
N LYS A 200 9.82 -24.23 -15.19
CA LYS A 200 9.52 -24.65 -16.55
C LYS A 200 8.04 -24.39 -16.86
N ASP A 201 7.79 -23.49 -17.81
CA ASP A 201 6.53 -23.45 -18.55
C ASP A 201 6.55 -24.60 -19.57
N GLU A 202 6.13 -25.80 -19.15
CA GLU A 202 5.84 -26.89 -20.10
C GLU A 202 4.49 -26.60 -20.76
N GLY A 203 4.57 -25.96 -21.93
CA GLY A 203 3.41 -25.77 -22.80
C GLY A 203 2.86 -27.11 -23.28
N ASN A 204 1.52 -27.20 -23.31
CA ASN A 204 0.81 -28.27 -24.01
C ASN A 204 -0.17 -27.63 -25.01
N ASP A 205 0.33 -27.35 -26.20
CA ASP A 205 -0.45 -27.17 -27.42
C ASP A 205 -0.40 -28.51 -28.17
N GLY A 206 -1.55 -29.07 -28.57
CA GLY A 206 -1.58 -30.49 -28.98
C GLY A 206 -2.96 -31.12 -29.17
N GLU A 207 -3.82 -30.43 -29.93
CA GLU A 207 -4.72 -31.01 -30.96
C GLU A 207 -5.80 -32.06 -30.62
N ASP A 208 -6.67 -32.24 -31.61
CA ASP A 208 -7.93 -32.98 -31.63
C ASP A 208 -7.71 -34.48 -31.88
N GLU A 209 -8.51 -35.36 -31.26
CA GLU A 209 -9.29 -36.37 -32.01
C GLU A 209 -10.29 -37.14 -31.12
N THR A 210 -11.37 -37.59 -31.75
CA THR A 210 -12.54 -38.25 -31.14
C THR A 210 -12.33 -39.69 -30.67
N LYS A 211 -13.02 -40.12 -29.59
CA LYS A 211 -13.99 -41.25 -29.63
C LYS A 211 -14.77 -41.50 -28.34
N GLU A 212 -15.87 -42.23 -28.51
CA GLU A 212 -16.89 -42.62 -27.54
C GLU A 212 -16.44 -43.81 -26.67
N GLU A 213 -16.92 -43.92 -25.42
CA GLU A 213 -17.81 -45.00 -24.93
C GLU A 213 -18.04 -44.98 -23.40
N GLU A 214 -19.00 -45.78 -22.96
CA GLU A 214 -19.90 -45.64 -21.81
C GLU A 214 -19.42 -46.03 -20.37
N GLU A 215 -20.32 -45.76 -19.41
CA GLU A 215 -20.71 -46.63 -18.28
C GLU A 215 -19.70 -46.97 -17.15
N THR A 216 -19.93 -46.43 -15.94
CA THR A 216 -20.57 -47.17 -14.82
C THR A 216 -20.42 -46.43 -13.48
N ALA A 217 -21.26 -46.77 -12.50
CA ALA A 217 -21.38 -46.07 -11.21
C ALA A 217 -20.97 -46.88 -9.97
N LYS A 218 -20.53 -46.18 -8.90
CA LYS A 218 -20.75 -46.41 -7.44
C LYS A 218 -19.74 -45.56 -6.63
N ALA A 219 -19.84 -45.19 -5.35
CA ALA A 219 -20.87 -45.08 -4.30
C ALA A 219 -20.17 -45.29 -2.93
N GLY A 220 -20.34 -44.38 -1.96
CA GLY A 220 -19.76 -44.47 -0.60
C GLY A 220 -18.77 -43.33 -0.28
N GLN A 221 -18.65 -42.80 0.95
CA GLN A 221 -19.39 -43.10 2.19
C GLN A 221 -19.31 -41.91 3.19
N LYS A 222 -20.23 -41.84 4.17
CA LYS A 222 -20.42 -40.69 5.08
C LYS A 222 -19.39 -40.61 6.22
N ARG A 223 -18.83 -39.41 6.45
CA ARG A 223 -18.47 -38.80 7.77
C ARG A 223 -18.58 -37.27 7.61
N GLY A 224 -19.04 -36.43 8.55
CA GLY A 224 -19.79 -36.60 9.80
C GLY A 224 -20.12 -35.20 10.38
N ARG A 225 -21.34 -34.92 10.87
CA ARG A 225 -21.76 -33.58 11.36
C ARG A 225 -21.80 -33.50 12.89
N GLY A 226 -21.03 -32.58 13.49
CA GLY A 226 -21.25 -32.09 14.85
C GLY A 226 -22.31 -30.97 14.89
N ARG A 227 -23.22 -31.01 15.87
CA ARG A 227 -24.23 -29.95 16.12
C ARG A 227 -23.75 -29.01 17.25
N PRO A 228 -24.00 -27.69 17.17
CA PRO A 228 -23.86 -26.81 18.32
C PRO A 228 -25.03 -26.97 19.31
N SER A 229 -24.74 -26.78 20.60
CA SER A 229 -25.74 -26.77 21.69
C SER A 229 -26.53 -25.45 21.73
N LYS A 230 -27.69 -25.48 22.39
CA LYS A 230 -28.58 -24.31 22.54
C LYS A 230 -28.69 -23.86 24.00
N SER A 231 -28.96 -22.56 24.15
CA SER A 231 -29.84 -21.96 25.17
C SER A 231 -29.35 -21.87 26.62
N SER A 232 -29.20 -20.62 27.08
CA SER A 232 -30.03 -20.13 28.19
C SER A 232 -30.50 -18.69 27.91
N SER A 233 -31.80 -18.48 28.08
CA SER A 233 -32.51 -17.22 27.85
C SER A 233 -32.49 -16.32 29.09
N ASN A 234 -32.61 -15.00 28.91
CA ASN A 234 -33.37 -14.21 29.89
C ASN A 234 -34.25 -13.14 29.21
N LYS A 235 -35.43 -12.90 29.79
CA LYS A 235 -36.56 -12.19 29.19
C LYS A 235 -36.89 -10.96 30.03
N LYS A 236 -37.03 -9.78 29.42
CA LYS A 236 -37.71 -8.63 30.04
C LYS A 236 -38.53 -7.85 29.01
N GLN A 237 -39.77 -7.54 29.38
CA GLN A 237 -40.79 -6.90 28.53
C GLN A 237 -40.96 -5.39 28.84
N LYS A 238 -41.84 -4.76 28.05
CA LYS A 238 -42.27 -3.35 27.99
C LYS A 238 -41.34 -2.42 27.17
N GLY A 239 -41.87 -1.49 26.37
CA GLY A 239 -43.28 -1.30 26.00
C GLY A 239 -43.64 0.16 25.71
N ASP A 240 -44.44 0.33 24.66
CA ASP A 240 -45.18 1.55 24.26
C ASP A 240 -44.37 2.82 23.89
N SER A 241 -45.13 3.88 23.63
CA SER A 241 -44.90 4.90 22.61
C SER A 241 -44.33 6.22 23.14
N GLY A 242 -43.77 7.04 22.24
CA GLY A 242 -43.19 8.34 22.63
C GLY A 242 -42.71 9.18 21.44
N LYS A 243 -43.61 9.94 20.82
CA LYS A 243 -43.28 10.92 19.77
C LYS A 243 -42.69 12.19 20.38
N ALA A 244 -41.39 12.43 20.20
CA ALA A 244 -40.77 13.70 20.56
C ALA A 244 -39.84 14.21 19.43
N LYS A 245 -40.17 15.38 18.86
CA LYS A 245 -39.22 16.16 18.04
C LYS A 245 -38.31 16.94 18.99
N GLN A 246 -36.99 16.84 18.83
CA GLN A 246 -36.08 17.91 19.23
C GLN A 246 -34.93 18.05 18.21
N ASN A 247 -34.70 19.28 17.75
CA ASN A 247 -33.54 19.62 16.93
C ASN A 247 -32.29 19.60 17.81
N GLY A 248 -31.33 18.72 17.48
CA GLY A 248 -30.04 18.66 18.14
C GLY A 248 -28.93 18.38 17.12
N LYS A 249 -28.07 19.38 16.87
CA LYS A 249 -26.93 19.29 15.95
C LYS A 249 -25.81 18.43 16.57
N ALA A 250 -26.00 17.12 16.58
CA ALA A 250 -25.04 16.15 17.12
C ALA A 250 -24.25 15.45 16.00
N GLY A 251 -22.93 15.35 16.17
CA GLY A 251 -22.07 14.62 15.24
C GLY A 251 -22.43 13.14 15.21
N ALA A 252 -22.89 12.66 14.05
CA ALA A 252 -23.38 11.29 13.91
C ALA A 252 -22.26 10.26 14.05
N LYS A 253 -22.20 9.58 15.21
CA LYS A 253 -21.71 8.20 15.28
C LYS A 253 -22.65 7.34 14.43
N LYS A 254 -22.35 7.20 13.13
CA LYS A 254 -23.10 6.28 12.27
C LYS A 254 -22.66 4.85 12.59
N ASN A 255 -23.63 3.96 12.78
CA ASN A 255 -23.36 2.54 12.97
C ASN A 255 -22.51 1.99 11.81
N SER A 256 -21.50 1.21 12.16
CA SER A 256 -20.67 0.42 11.24
C SER A 256 -21.30 -0.92 10.87
N GLU A 257 -22.41 -1.30 11.52
CA GLU A 257 -23.17 -2.51 11.20
C GLU A 257 -23.79 -2.44 9.79
N PRO A 258 -23.76 -3.55 9.03
CA PRO A 258 -24.36 -3.60 7.70
C PRO A 258 -25.89 -3.47 7.77
N PRO A 259 -26.52 -2.69 6.88
CA PRO A 259 -27.96 -2.43 6.93
C PRO A 259 -28.82 -3.64 6.54
N ALA A 260 -28.23 -4.63 5.87
CA ALA A 260 -28.90 -5.85 5.40
C ALA A 260 -27.87 -6.99 5.26
N LYS A 261 -28.28 -8.17 4.81
CA LYS A 261 -27.35 -9.30 4.58
C LYS A 261 -26.50 -9.07 3.33
N PRO A 262 -25.20 -9.44 3.33
CA PRO A 262 -24.39 -9.42 2.11
C PRO A 262 -24.95 -10.39 1.06
N GLY A 263 -24.67 -10.11 -0.21
CA GLY A 263 -24.83 -11.07 -1.30
C GLY A 263 -23.78 -12.17 -1.23
N SER A 264 -23.94 -13.17 -2.09
CA SER A 264 -22.94 -14.20 -2.38
C SER A 264 -22.98 -14.53 -3.87
N LYS A 265 -22.14 -15.45 -4.34
CA LYS A 265 -22.23 -15.93 -5.73
C LYS A 265 -23.63 -16.51 -6.05
N ASP A 266 -24.24 -17.16 -5.07
CA ASP A 266 -25.57 -17.78 -5.13
C ASP A 266 -26.71 -16.82 -4.78
N ARG A 267 -26.40 -15.73 -4.06
CA ARG A 267 -27.35 -14.67 -3.68
C ARG A 267 -26.98 -13.36 -4.38
N LEU A 268 -27.43 -13.24 -5.63
CA LEU A 268 -27.31 -12.03 -6.44
C LEU A 268 -28.60 -11.19 -6.38
N PRO A 269 -28.50 -9.85 -6.33
CA PRO A 269 -29.67 -8.97 -6.34
C PRO A 269 -30.24 -8.82 -7.76
N LYS A 270 -31.52 -8.45 -7.87
CA LYS A 270 -32.17 -8.20 -9.16
C LYS A 270 -31.81 -6.81 -9.71
N LYS A 271 -31.87 -6.64 -11.03
CA LYS A 271 -31.88 -5.29 -11.65
C LYS A 271 -33.05 -4.47 -11.09
N GLY A 272 -32.79 -3.22 -10.73
CA GLY A 272 -33.74 -2.34 -10.03
C GLY A 272 -33.85 -2.57 -8.52
N GLN A 273 -33.13 -3.53 -7.94
CA GLN A 273 -33.18 -3.76 -6.49
C GLN A 273 -32.39 -2.70 -5.73
N LYS A 274 -32.96 -2.24 -4.60
CA LYS A 274 -32.24 -1.41 -3.63
C LYS A 274 -31.09 -2.19 -2.99
N VAL A 275 -29.90 -1.60 -3.00
CA VAL A 275 -28.67 -2.17 -2.45
C VAL A 275 -27.90 -1.13 -1.67
N HIS A 276 -27.09 -1.60 -0.73
CA HIS A 276 -26.16 -0.80 0.04
C HIS A 276 -24.73 -1.32 -0.13
N TRP A 277 -23.74 -0.43 -0.11
CA TRP A 277 -22.32 -0.81 -0.12
C TRP A 277 -21.48 0.15 0.70
N HIS A 278 -20.31 -0.32 1.16
CA HIS A 278 -19.46 0.47 2.04
C HIS A 278 -18.64 1.54 1.28
N SER A 279 -18.49 2.72 1.88
CA SER A 279 -17.61 3.79 1.39
C SER A 279 -17.14 4.71 2.53
N LEU A 280 -16.33 5.72 2.20
CA LEU A 280 -15.72 6.66 3.17
C LEU A 280 -16.66 7.56 4.03
N PRO A 281 -17.98 7.65 3.82
CA PRO A 281 -18.91 8.24 4.79
C PRO A 281 -19.82 7.19 5.47
N GLY A 282 -19.46 5.90 5.39
CA GLY A 282 -20.29 4.75 5.75
C GLY A 282 -20.99 4.12 4.54
N TYR A 283 -22.05 3.36 4.81
CA TYR A 283 -22.88 2.73 3.77
C TYR A 283 -23.57 3.77 2.88
N ILE A 284 -23.56 3.51 1.57
CA ILE A 284 -24.27 4.28 0.55
C ILE A 284 -25.43 3.43 0.03
N GLU A 285 -26.64 4.00 0.00
CA GLU A 285 -27.80 3.42 -0.69
C GLU A 285 -27.72 3.71 -2.22
N GLY A 286 -28.16 2.74 -3.01
CA GLY A 286 -28.31 2.85 -4.45
C GLY A 286 -29.17 1.74 -5.03
N GLU A 287 -29.21 1.69 -6.35
CA GLU A 287 -30.03 0.76 -7.13
C GLU A 287 -29.14 -0.06 -8.07
N VAL A 288 -29.43 -1.36 -8.23
CA VAL A 288 -28.72 -2.23 -9.17
C VAL A 288 -29.09 -1.87 -10.61
N VAL A 289 -28.11 -1.37 -11.36
CA VAL A 289 -28.27 -1.11 -12.80
C VAL A 289 -28.25 -2.43 -13.56
N GLU A 290 -27.34 -3.34 -13.18
CA GLU A 290 -27.17 -4.66 -13.80
C GLU A 290 -26.10 -5.50 -13.08
N ILE A 291 -25.91 -6.74 -13.52
CA ILE A 291 -24.79 -7.59 -13.14
C ILE A 291 -23.93 -7.83 -14.38
N ALA A 292 -22.61 -7.81 -14.21
CA ALA A 292 -21.61 -8.13 -15.22
C ALA A 292 -21.00 -9.50 -14.93
N PHE A 293 -21.28 -10.48 -15.80
CA PHE A 293 -20.63 -11.80 -15.79
C PHE A 293 -19.41 -11.86 -16.73
N GLU A 294 -19.14 -10.78 -17.46
CA GLU A 294 -18.05 -10.66 -18.44
C GLU A 294 -17.47 -9.23 -18.43
N ASP A 295 -16.36 -8.99 -19.13
CA ASP A 295 -15.78 -7.67 -19.35
C ASP A 295 -16.73 -6.83 -20.22
N LYS A 296 -17.29 -5.72 -19.69
CA LYS A 296 -18.14 -4.79 -20.44
C LYS A 296 -17.99 -3.35 -20.01
N GLU A 297 -18.50 -2.40 -20.78
CA GLU A 297 -18.51 -0.97 -20.42
C GLU A 297 -19.90 -0.50 -19.98
N VAL A 298 -19.95 0.26 -18.88
CA VAL A 298 -21.20 0.77 -18.29
C VAL A 298 -21.00 2.23 -17.87
N GLU A 299 -21.76 3.15 -18.47
CA GLU A 299 -21.61 4.62 -18.31
C GLU A 299 -20.13 5.08 -18.38
N GLY A 300 -19.40 4.64 -19.43
CA GLY A 300 -17.99 5.02 -19.65
C GLY A 300 -16.99 4.36 -18.68
N LYS A 301 -17.41 3.33 -17.92
CA LYS A 301 -16.54 2.56 -17.03
C LYS A 301 -16.46 1.11 -17.47
N ARG A 302 -15.25 0.64 -17.79
CA ARG A 302 -14.98 -0.79 -17.99
C ARG A 302 -15.10 -1.57 -16.68
N ILE A 303 -16.06 -2.48 -16.63
CA ILE A 303 -16.35 -3.40 -15.55
C ILE A 303 -15.84 -4.78 -15.94
N ARG A 304 -14.93 -5.35 -15.16
CA ARG A 304 -14.38 -6.70 -15.40
C ARG A 304 -15.17 -7.77 -14.66
N GLY A 305 -16.24 -8.25 -15.27
CA GLY A 305 -17.03 -9.38 -14.78
C GLY A 305 -16.41 -10.73 -15.19
N LYS A 306 -16.67 -11.77 -14.41
CA LYS A 306 -16.46 -13.18 -14.80
C LYS A 306 -17.66 -14.01 -14.36
N LYS A 307 -17.93 -15.14 -15.01
CA LYS A 307 -19.03 -16.05 -14.68
C LYS A 307 -18.97 -16.46 -13.19
N ASP A 308 -17.76 -16.76 -12.70
CA ASP A 308 -17.48 -17.18 -11.32
C ASP A 308 -17.10 -16.03 -10.36
N ASP A 309 -16.95 -14.80 -10.86
CA ASP A 309 -16.70 -13.58 -10.06
C ASP A 309 -17.52 -12.40 -10.62
N PRO A 310 -18.86 -12.49 -10.58
CA PRO A 310 -19.72 -11.47 -11.17
C PRO A 310 -19.57 -10.12 -10.47
N ARG A 311 -19.72 -9.04 -11.22
CA ARG A 311 -19.68 -7.67 -10.69
C ARG A 311 -21.06 -7.04 -10.75
N ILE A 312 -21.63 -6.79 -9.59
CA ILE A 312 -22.88 -6.04 -9.46
C ILE A 312 -22.57 -4.57 -9.72
N VAL A 313 -23.25 -3.98 -10.69
CA VAL A 313 -23.13 -2.57 -11.06
C VAL A 313 -24.32 -1.81 -10.48
N MET A 314 -24.06 -0.76 -9.72
CA MET A 314 -25.05 -0.03 -8.94
C MET A 314 -24.87 1.49 -9.05
N LYS A 315 -25.98 2.23 -9.04
CA LYS A 315 -26.01 3.69 -9.12
C LYS A 315 -26.35 4.27 -7.77
N SER A 316 -25.51 5.18 -7.27
CA SER A 316 -25.70 5.83 -5.97
C SER A 316 -26.90 6.78 -5.99
N SER A 317 -27.89 6.55 -5.11
CA SER A 317 -29.09 7.40 -5.01
C SER A 317 -28.76 8.86 -4.66
N SER A 318 -27.68 9.08 -3.90
CA SER A 318 -27.28 10.41 -3.42
C SER A 318 -26.31 11.16 -4.33
N SER A 319 -25.66 10.50 -5.29
CA SER A 319 -24.63 11.13 -6.13
C SER A 319 -24.74 10.82 -7.62
N GLY A 320 -25.66 9.95 -8.04
CA GLY A 320 -25.81 9.48 -9.41
C GLY A 320 -24.64 8.65 -9.95
N LYS A 321 -23.57 8.44 -9.18
CA LYS A 321 -22.34 7.79 -9.65
C LYS A 321 -22.46 6.27 -9.65
N ILE A 322 -22.01 5.64 -10.73
CA ILE A 322 -21.86 4.19 -10.85
C ILE A 322 -20.70 3.68 -9.98
N ALA A 323 -20.97 2.60 -9.24
CA ALA A 323 -20.00 1.75 -8.55
C ALA A 323 -20.17 0.28 -9.02
N SER A 324 -19.12 -0.53 -8.87
CA SER A 324 -19.14 -1.95 -9.28
C SER A 324 -18.42 -2.83 -8.26
N HIS A 325 -19.10 -3.83 -7.71
CA HIS A 325 -18.62 -4.63 -6.57
C HIS A 325 -18.83 -6.13 -6.74
N LYS A 326 -18.09 -6.92 -5.96
CA LYS A 326 -18.38 -8.36 -5.78
C LYS A 326 -19.67 -8.53 -4.96
N PRO A 327 -20.39 -9.66 -5.07
CA PRO A 327 -21.64 -9.88 -4.34
C PRO A 327 -21.51 -9.73 -2.82
N GLU A 328 -20.41 -10.22 -2.26
CA GLU A 328 -20.09 -10.16 -0.82
C GLU A 328 -19.96 -8.74 -0.26
N ALA A 329 -19.68 -7.74 -1.11
CA ALA A 329 -19.53 -6.34 -0.72
C ALA A 329 -20.81 -5.50 -0.93
N VAL A 330 -21.93 -6.15 -1.28
CA VAL A 330 -23.22 -5.53 -1.57
C VAL A 330 -24.27 -6.12 -0.64
N PHE A 331 -24.97 -5.25 0.09
CA PHE A 331 -25.90 -5.61 1.15
C PHE A 331 -27.34 -5.26 0.72
N PHE A 332 -28.23 -6.23 0.81
CA PHE A 332 -29.64 -6.10 0.44
C PHE A 332 -30.48 -7.14 1.18
N ASP A 333 -31.79 -7.00 1.13
CA ASP A 333 -32.77 -7.93 1.71
C ASP A 333 -33.23 -9.00 0.71
#